data_AF-A0A0B3B6Z6-F1
#
_entry.id   AF-A0A0B3B6Z6-F1
#
_cell.length_a   1.000
_cell.length_b   1.000
_cell.length_c   1.000
_cell.angle_alpha   90.00
_cell.angle_beta   90.00
_cell.angle_gamma   90.00
#
_symmetry.space_group_name_H-M   'P 1'
#
loop_
_entity.id
_entity.type
_entity.pdbx_description
1 polymer ?
#
loop_
_entity_poly.entity_id
_entity_poly.type
_entity_poly.pdbx_seq_one_letter_code
_entity_poly.pdbx_strand_id
1 'polypeptide(L)'
;MELIAKISKGSKMDQVYLPKNRAGFDIGEYVIIKPLEKEKPLENLYFYNVKNINSLKLEVVRKIISVIEENLKDYENIIIVGSFLDEGFNFKDIDIIIITEQKPKKEIEKIIKEKLKIEIHAVFFNKNLFREALEIDPIWRLMLNRCISKKRLLPLPAIKLKYKYLDAQLIKSKILINNFDYLTGKEKYKLVRNLIAIYLFIKNKKISEENLENGIKKNLNTNAEDIKNNLIKENSGKIFINSSSGKSQIKEDFVKKYKNFYHNLEEEIIKNAAKQEKTN
;
A
#
# COMPACT_ATOMS: atom_id res chain seq x y z
N MET A 1 9.84 28.37 12.41
CA MET A 1 8.93 29.39 11.86
C MET A 1 8.09 29.90 13.02
N GLU A 2 8.24 31.18 13.38
CA GLU A 2 7.49 31.76 14.50
C GLU A 2 6.18 32.33 13.97
N LEU A 3 5.05 31.86 14.53
CA LEU A 3 3.73 32.38 14.20
C LEU A 3 3.42 33.55 15.15
N ILE A 4 3.28 34.74 14.58
CA ILE A 4 2.93 35.97 15.31
C ILE A 4 1.45 36.27 15.04
N ALA A 5 0.65 36.41 16.09
CA ALA A 5 -0.78 36.73 15.97
C ALA A 5 -1.17 37.88 16.90
N LYS A 6 -2.21 38.63 16.51
CA LYS A 6 -2.74 39.77 17.27
C LYS A 6 -3.95 39.37 18.11
N ILE A 7 -3.98 39.78 19.37
CA ILE A 7 -5.09 39.51 20.30
C ILE A 7 -6.31 40.38 19.95
N SER A 8 -7.52 39.80 20.00
CA SER A 8 -8.78 40.47 19.65
C SER A 8 -9.95 40.07 20.55
N LYS A 9 -10.97 40.93 20.57
CA LYS A 9 -12.23 40.76 21.32
C LYS A 9 -13.37 40.08 20.52
N GLY A 10 -13.18 39.74 19.24
CA GLY A 10 -14.26 39.27 18.34
C GLY A 10 -13.86 38.41 17.13
N SER A 11 -14.86 37.92 16.38
CA SER A 11 -14.84 36.75 15.47
C SER A 11 -14.21 36.96 14.07
N LYS A 12 -12.88 37.15 13.97
CA LYS A 12 -12.17 36.89 12.70
C LYS A 12 -11.27 35.66 12.87
N MET A 13 -11.27 34.77 11.88
CA MET A 13 -10.73 33.40 11.96
C MET A 13 -9.22 33.27 12.22
N ASP A 14 -8.46 34.38 12.19
CA ASP A 14 -6.99 34.39 12.34
C ASP A 14 -6.50 34.97 13.69
N GLN A 15 -7.29 34.89 14.76
CA GLN A 15 -7.00 35.53 16.05
C GLN A 15 -7.00 34.54 17.22
N VAL A 16 -6.12 34.76 18.20
CA VAL A 16 -6.08 34.00 19.46
C VAL A 16 -7.08 34.58 20.44
N TYR A 17 -8.05 33.76 20.88
CA TYR A 17 -9.07 34.16 21.85
C TYR A 17 -8.56 33.97 23.28
N LEU A 18 -8.57 35.05 24.07
CA LEU A 18 -8.27 34.99 25.49
C LEU A 18 -9.57 34.96 26.32
N PRO A 19 -9.66 34.14 27.38
CA PRO A 19 -10.78 34.20 28.32
C PRO A 19 -10.86 35.59 28.97
N LYS A 20 -12.08 36.10 29.19
CA LYS A 20 -12.34 37.47 29.69
C LYS A 20 -11.63 37.85 31.00
N ASN A 21 -11.13 36.88 31.77
CA ASN A 21 -10.63 37.08 33.15
C ASN A 21 -9.15 36.70 33.35
N ARG A 22 -8.30 36.74 32.33
CA ARG A 22 -6.84 36.61 32.53
C ARG A 22 -6.18 37.98 32.62
N ALA A 23 -5.40 38.20 33.67
CA ALA A 23 -4.47 39.31 33.76
C ALA A 23 -3.21 39.01 32.92
N GLY A 24 -2.68 40.03 32.24
CA GLY A 24 -1.34 39.98 31.64
C GLY A 24 -1.24 40.00 30.11
N PHE A 25 -2.35 40.18 29.38
CA PHE A 25 -2.32 40.40 27.93
C PHE A 25 -3.41 41.39 27.51
N ASP A 26 -3.00 42.50 26.89
CA ASP A 26 -3.92 43.54 26.42
C ASP A 26 -4.43 43.25 25.00
N ILE A 27 -5.64 43.72 24.72
CA ILE A 27 -6.24 43.58 23.38
C ILE A 27 -5.43 44.41 22.39
N GLY A 28 -4.99 43.77 21.31
CA GLY A 28 -4.15 44.38 20.29
C GLY A 28 -2.67 44.07 20.43
N GLU A 29 -2.24 43.41 21.50
CA GLU A 29 -0.87 42.93 21.62
C GLU A 29 -0.57 41.80 20.63
N TYR A 30 0.69 41.74 20.20
CA TYR A 30 1.22 40.66 19.38
C TYR A 30 1.81 39.59 20.28
N VAL A 31 1.35 38.35 20.10
CA VAL A 31 1.85 37.19 20.84
C VAL A 31 2.57 36.24 19.90
N ILE A 32 3.65 35.65 20.41
CA ILE A 32 4.32 34.53 19.73
C ILE A 32 3.58 33.26 20.14
N ILE A 33 2.92 32.61 19.19
CA ILE A 33 2.29 31.33 19.43
C ILE A 33 3.36 30.25 19.34
N LYS A 34 3.70 29.65 20.47
CA LYS A 34 4.54 28.46 20.54
C LYS A 34 3.67 27.27 20.94
N PRO A 35 3.71 26.14 20.21
CA PRO A 35 3.07 24.92 20.67
C PRO A 35 3.60 24.56 22.06
N LEU A 36 2.69 24.32 23.01
CA LEU A 36 3.01 24.04 24.42
C LEU A 36 3.76 22.72 24.59
N GLU A 37 3.55 21.79 23.68
CA GLU A 37 4.32 20.57 23.61
C GLU A 37 5.51 20.80 22.68
N LYS A 38 6.73 20.63 23.22
CA LYS A 38 7.86 20.22 22.38
C LYS A 38 7.37 19.02 21.59
N GLU A 39 7.40 19.09 20.26
CA GLU A 39 7.19 17.90 19.43
C GLU A 39 8.00 16.77 20.07
N LYS A 40 7.31 15.74 20.57
CA LYS A 40 7.98 14.53 21.02
C LYS A 40 8.96 14.17 19.91
N PRO A 41 10.23 13.85 20.23
CA PRO A 41 11.21 13.52 19.20
C PRO A 41 10.53 12.54 18.25
N LEU A 42 10.50 12.91 16.96
CA LEU A 42 9.92 12.09 15.90
C LEU A 42 10.33 10.65 16.18
N GLU A 43 9.40 9.79 16.57
CA GLU A 43 9.67 8.36 16.56
C GLU A 43 10.21 8.06 15.16
N ASN A 44 11.41 7.48 15.10
CA ASN A 44 12.12 7.23 13.84
C ASN A 44 11.40 6.14 13.05
N LEU A 45 10.29 6.51 12.42
CA LEU A 45 9.61 5.71 11.43
C LEU A 45 10.40 5.79 10.12
N TYR A 46 10.52 4.64 9.45
CA TYR A 46 11.17 4.53 8.15
C TYR A 46 10.10 4.41 7.06
N PHE A 47 10.13 5.34 6.11
CA PHE A 47 9.18 5.46 5.03
C PHE A 47 9.78 4.89 3.74
N TYR A 48 9.08 3.94 3.12
CA TYR A 48 9.50 3.32 1.86
C TYR A 48 8.47 3.63 0.79
N ASN A 49 8.83 4.48 -0.19
CA ASN A 49 7.96 4.97 -1.26
C ASN A 49 6.59 5.49 -0.79
N VAL A 50 6.53 6.07 0.40
CA VAL A 50 5.38 6.82 0.91
C VAL A 50 5.69 8.30 0.74
N LYS A 51 5.17 8.92 -0.31
CA LYS A 51 5.47 10.33 -0.64
C LYS A 51 4.73 11.29 0.29
N ASN A 52 3.43 11.09 0.45
CA ASN A 52 2.56 11.97 1.23
C ASN A 52 1.67 11.13 2.16
N ILE A 53 1.89 11.22 3.47
CA ILE A 53 0.99 10.65 4.47
C ILE A 53 0.49 11.75 5.40
N ASN A 54 -0.83 11.79 5.59
CA ASN A 54 -1.50 12.78 6.44
C ASN A 54 -1.04 12.64 7.91
N SER A 55 -0.90 13.77 8.60
CA SER A 55 -0.50 13.83 10.02
C SER A 55 -1.39 12.99 10.94
N LEU A 56 -2.70 12.92 10.68
CA LEU A 56 -3.62 12.09 11.43
C LEU A 56 -3.34 10.58 11.23
N LYS A 57 -3.01 10.17 9.99
CA LYS A 57 -2.61 8.77 9.73
C LYS A 57 -1.30 8.45 10.44
N LEU A 58 -0.35 9.38 10.47
CA LEU A 58 0.90 9.22 11.22
C LEU A 58 0.65 9.07 12.73
N GLU A 59 -0.29 9.83 13.28
CA GLU A 59 -0.68 9.67 14.69
C GLU A 59 -1.29 8.30 14.95
N VAL A 60 -2.14 7.80 14.06
CA VAL A 60 -2.68 6.43 14.12
C VAL A 60 -1.57 5.39 14.07
N VAL A 61 -0.60 5.52 13.15
CA VAL A 61 0.58 4.64 13.08
C VAL A 61 1.34 4.60 14.40
N ARG A 62 1.63 5.77 14.98
CA ARG A 62 2.36 5.87 16.25
C ARG A 62 1.59 5.20 17.39
N LYS A 63 0.28 5.44 17.48
CA LYS A 63 -0.57 4.79 18.50
C LYS A 63 -0.60 3.27 18.32
N ILE A 64 -0.71 2.78 17.09
CA ILE A 64 -0.65 1.34 16.80
C ILE A 64 0.68 0.75 17.26
N ILE A 65 1.80 1.38 16.90
CA ILE A 65 3.13 0.92 17.30
C ILE A 65 3.26 0.91 18.82
N SER A 66 2.87 1.99 19.52
CA SER A 66 2.89 2.06 20.98
C SER A 66 2.11 0.92 21.63
N VAL A 67 0.91 0.62 21.13
CA VAL A 67 0.09 -0.49 21.65
C VAL A 67 0.78 -1.83 21.41
N ILE A 68 1.41 -2.04 20.25
CA ILE A 68 2.17 -3.27 19.99
C ILE A 68 3.37 -3.36 20.94
N GLU A 69 4.15 -2.29 21.11
CA GLU A 69 5.33 -2.24 21.99
C GLU A 69 4.97 -2.50 23.46
N GLU A 70 3.86 -1.96 23.94
CA GLU A 70 3.33 -2.20 25.31
C GLU A 70 3.02 -3.69 25.55
N ASN A 71 2.58 -4.41 24.52
CA ASN A 71 2.08 -5.79 24.62
C ASN A 71 3.07 -6.85 24.11
N LEU A 72 4.12 -6.42 23.42
CA LEU A 72 5.11 -7.26 22.74
C LEU A 72 6.53 -6.77 23.06
N LYS A 73 7.16 -7.38 24.07
CA LYS A 73 8.46 -6.94 24.59
C LYS A 73 9.64 -7.19 23.65
N ASP A 74 9.55 -8.19 22.78
CA ASP A 74 10.65 -8.60 21.91
C ASP A 74 10.15 -8.81 20.48
N TYR A 75 10.44 -7.83 19.64
CA TYR A 75 10.07 -7.83 18.23
C TYR A 75 11.23 -7.29 17.39
N GLU A 76 11.42 -7.89 16.22
CA GLU A 76 12.44 -7.44 15.27
C GLU A 76 11.94 -6.22 14.51
N ASN A 77 10.71 -6.24 13.98
CA ASN A 77 10.14 -5.09 13.27
C ASN A 77 8.61 -5.07 13.31
N ILE A 78 8.04 -3.90 13.08
CA ILE A 78 6.60 -3.67 12.85
C ILE A 78 6.51 -2.89 11.54
N ILE A 79 5.75 -3.41 10.57
CA ILE A 79 5.65 -2.85 9.23
C ILE A 79 4.18 -2.67 8.90
N ILE A 80 3.76 -1.44 8.63
CA ILE A 80 2.41 -1.09 8.19
C ILE A 80 2.42 -1.07 6.66
N VAL A 81 1.47 -1.78 6.06
CA VAL A 81 1.35 -1.97 4.61
C VAL A 81 -0.09 -1.73 4.16
N GLY A 82 -0.34 -1.93 2.86
CA GLY A 82 -1.69 -1.97 2.32
C GLY A 82 -2.33 -0.61 2.06
N SER A 83 -3.66 -0.63 1.92
CA SER A 83 -4.45 0.52 1.46
C SER A 83 -4.47 1.70 2.45
N PHE A 84 -4.17 1.45 3.73
CA PHE A 84 -4.04 2.50 4.73
C PHE A 84 -3.02 3.57 4.32
N LEU A 85 -2.01 3.23 3.53
CA LEU A 85 -0.99 4.17 3.09
C LEU A 85 -1.40 5.02 1.89
N ASP A 86 -2.54 4.72 1.25
CA ASP A 86 -3.09 5.49 0.12
C ASP A 86 -3.47 6.92 0.51
N GLU A 87 -3.61 7.80 -0.47
CA GLU A 87 -4.09 9.17 -0.23
C GLU A 87 -5.56 9.18 0.22
N GLY A 88 -5.92 10.09 1.12
CA GLY A 88 -7.27 10.17 1.71
C GLY A 88 -7.57 9.08 2.76
N PHE A 89 -8.80 9.01 3.27
CA PHE A 89 -9.22 8.07 4.34
C PHE A 89 -10.07 6.91 3.80
N ASN A 90 -9.66 6.35 2.66
CA ASN A 90 -10.40 5.30 1.95
C ASN A 90 -9.85 3.90 2.25
N PHE A 91 -9.74 3.53 3.53
CA PHE A 91 -9.29 2.21 3.98
C PHE A 91 -10.36 1.60 4.91
N LYS A 92 -10.49 0.28 4.85
CA LYS A 92 -11.41 -0.47 5.72
C LYS A 92 -10.73 -0.91 7.02
N ASP A 93 -9.48 -1.30 6.88
CA ASP A 93 -8.62 -1.88 7.90
C ASP A 93 -7.17 -1.38 7.72
N ILE A 94 -6.32 -1.70 8.69
CA ILE A 94 -4.88 -1.45 8.63
C ILE A 94 -4.15 -2.79 8.65
N ASP A 95 -3.45 -3.09 7.56
CA ASP A 95 -2.61 -4.27 7.44
C ASP A 95 -1.26 -4.04 8.12
N ILE A 96 -0.89 -4.94 9.04
CA ILE A 96 0.33 -4.85 9.83
C ILE A 96 1.08 -6.17 9.76
N ILE A 97 2.37 -6.11 9.48
CA ILE A 97 3.30 -7.24 9.58
C ILE A 97 4.12 -7.06 10.85
N ILE A 98 4.09 -8.06 11.73
CA ILE A 98 4.84 -8.07 12.99
C ILE A 98 5.87 -9.19 12.92
N ILE A 99 7.15 -8.84 12.97
CA ILE A 99 8.26 -9.79 12.96
C ILE A 99 8.70 -10.02 14.40
N THR A 100 8.45 -11.21 14.93
CA THR A 100 8.73 -11.59 16.32
C THR A 100 8.88 -13.09 16.45
N GLU A 101 9.72 -13.53 17.38
CA GLU A 101 9.80 -14.94 17.78
C GLU A 101 8.68 -15.34 18.76
N GLN A 102 7.92 -14.35 19.28
CA GLN A 102 6.79 -14.60 20.16
C GLN A 102 5.59 -15.16 19.37
N LYS A 103 4.80 -16.01 20.02
CA LYS A 103 3.57 -16.54 19.41
C LYS A 103 2.57 -15.41 19.14
N PRO A 104 1.76 -15.52 18.06
CA PRO A 104 0.74 -14.53 17.74
C PRO A 104 -0.20 -14.31 18.92
N LYS A 105 -0.36 -13.07 19.36
CA LYS A 105 -1.35 -12.69 20.37
C LYS A 105 -2.53 -12.05 19.68
N LYS A 106 -3.62 -12.82 19.49
CA LYS A 106 -4.91 -12.30 18.96
C LYS A 106 -5.44 -11.11 19.76
N GLU A 107 -5.01 -10.98 21.01
CA GLU A 107 -5.34 -9.86 21.88
C GLU A 107 -4.87 -8.50 21.33
N ILE A 108 -3.77 -8.44 20.58
CA ILE A 108 -3.25 -7.16 20.03
C ILE A 108 -4.28 -6.53 19.07
N GLU A 109 -4.89 -7.31 18.19
CA GLU A 109 -5.94 -6.83 17.28
C GLU A 109 -7.14 -6.28 18.06
N LYS A 110 -7.56 -7.00 19.10
CA LYS A 110 -8.68 -6.61 19.97
C LYS A 110 -8.38 -5.31 20.72
N ILE A 111 -7.19 -5.20 21.32
CA ILE A 111 -6.78 -4.00 22.08
C ILE A 111 -6.72 -2.77 21.16
N ILE A 112 -6.15 -2.91 19.96
CA ILE A 112 -6.06 -1.81 19.00
C ILE A 112 -7.46 -1.38 18.54
N LYS A 113 -8.34 -2.35 18.23
CA LYS A 113 -9.74 -2.07 17.89
C LYS A 113 -10.48 -1.36 19.02
N GLU A 114 -10.28 -1.77 20.26
CA GLU A 114 -10.92 -1.15 21.43
C GLU A 114 -10.44 0.29 21.66
N LYS A 115 -9.12 0.52 21.59
CA LYS A 115 -8.47 1.82 21.82
C LYS A 115 -8.70 2.82 20.69
N LEU A 116 -8.59 2.38 19.43
CA LEU A 116 -8.58 3.28 18.27
C LEU A 116 -9.87 3.23 17.45
N LYS A 117 -10.76 2.26 17.70
CA LYS A 117 -11.97 2.02 16.90
C LYS A 117 -11.68 1.76 15.41
N ILE A 118 -10.51 1.20 15.13
CA ILE A 118 -10.04 0.84 13.78
C ILE A 118 -9.80 -0.66 13.73
N GLU A 119 -10.31 -1.33 12.70
CA GLU A 119 -10.00 -2.73 12.43
C GLU A 119 -8.55 -2.86 11.96
N ILE A 120 -7.83 -3.85 12.50
CA ILE A 120 -6.49 -4.16 12.05
C ILE A 120 -6.38 -5.63 11.67
N HIS A 121 -5.53 -5.89 10.68
CA HIS A 121 -5.17 -7.24 10.28
C HIS A 121 -3.67 -7.44 10.51
N ALA A 122 -3.32 -8.16 11.58
CA ALA A 122 -1.94 -8.38 11.97
C ALA A 122 -1.45 -9.77 11.52
N VAL A 123 -0.44 -9.79 10.66
CA VAL A 123 0.25 -11.00 10.24
C VAL A 123 1.56 -11.13 11.00
N PHE A 124 1.70 -12.23 11.74
CA PHE A 124 2.87 -12.52 12.55
C PHE A 124 3.83 -13.44 11.80
N PHE A 125 5.10 -13.07 11.76
CA PHE A 125 6.18 -13.91 11.25
C PHE A 125 7.31 -14.01 12.25
N ASN A 126 7.96 -15.17 12.32
CA ASN A 126 9.33 -15.22 12.80
C ASN A 126 10.30 -14.75 11.70
N LYS A 127 11.54 -14.47 12.06
CA LYS A 127 12.53 -13.92 11.12
C LYS A 127 12.74 -14.80 9.89
N ASN A 128 12.82 -16.11 10.10
CA ASN A 128 13.13 -17.08 9.04
C ASN A 128 11.98 -17.22 8.05
N LEU A 129 10.74 -17.31 8.53
CA LEU A 129 9.53 -17.40 7.71
C LEU A 129 9.29 -16.11 6.93
N PHE A 130 9.52 -14.94 7.53
CA PHE A 130 9.41 -13.67 6.81
C PHE A 130 10.42 -13.61 5.67
N ARG A 131 11.67 -14.02 5.93
CA ARG A 131 12.71 -14.08 4.91
C ARG A 131 12.35 -15.06 3.80
N GLU A 132 11.94 -16.28 4.14
CA GLU A 132 11.53 -17.28 3.14
C GLU A 132 10.34 -16.78 2.31
N ALA A 133 9.35 -16.14 2.94
CA ALA A 133 8.22 -15.54 2.24
C ALA A 133 8.67 -14.52 1.19
N LEU A 134 9.64 -13.67 1.53
CA LEU A 134 10.24 -12.73 0.58
C LEU A 134 11.08 -13.44 -0.50
N GLU A 135 11.70 -14.59 -0.21
CA GLU A 135 12.45 -15.35 -1.21
C GLU A 135 11.55 -15.93 -2.30
N ILE A 136 10.35 -16.39 -1.95
CA ILE A 136 9.50 -17.19 -2.84
C ILE A 136 8.24 -16.47 -3.36
N ASP A 137 7.77 -15.41 -2.66
CA ASP A 137 6.50 -14.75 -2.98
C ASP A 137 6.70 -13.33 -3.54
N PRO A 138 6.30 -13.08 -4.80
CA PRO A 138 6.32 -11.74 -5.38
C PRO A 138 5.40 -10.74 -4.67
N ILE A 139 4.31 -11.20 -4.06
CA ILE A 139 3.30 -10.34 -3.44
C ILE A 139 3.81 -9.77 -2.12
N TRP A 140 4.52 -10.56 -1.31
CA TRP A 140 5.19 -10.05 -0.10
C TRP A 140 6.23 -8.98 -0.45
N ARG A 141 7.04 -9.20 -1.50
CA ARG A 141 7.98 -8.17 -1.99
C ARG A 141 7.25 -6.92 -2.47
N LEU A 142 6.15 -7.09 -3.19
CA LEU A 142 5.32 -6.00 -3.68
C LEU A 142 4.75 -5.15 -2.53
N MET A 143 4.33 -5.78 -1.43
CA MET A 143 3.83 -5.06 -0.25
C MET A 143 4.91 -4.22 0.43
N LEU A 144 6.15 -4.71 0.49
CA LEU A 144 7.27 -3.93 1.05
C LEU A 144 7.74 -2.78 0.16
N ASN A 145 7.35 -2.76 -1.13
CA ASN A 145 7.66 -1.64 -2.00
C ASN A 145 7.01 -0.33 -1.52
N ARG A 146 5.89 -0.39 -0.78
CA ARG A 146 5.28 0.78 -0.15
C ARG A 146 4.85 0.47 1.28
N CYS A 147 5.64 0.92 2.25
CA CYS A 147 5.38 0.62 3.66
C CYS A 147 5.93 1.70 4.60
N ILE A 148 5.45 1.65 5.84
CA ILE A 148 6.04 2.37 6.98
C ILE A 148 6.52 1.33 7.97
N SER A 149 7.75 1.44 8.44
CA SER A 149 8.30 0.48 9.40
C SER A 149 8.93 1.16 10.61
N LYS A 150 8.91 0.45 11.73
CA LYS A 150 9.50 0.91 12.99
C LYS A 150 11.03 0.81 12.97
N LYS A 151 11.59 -0.22 12.34
CA LYS A 151 13.03 -0.39 12.14
C LYS A 151 13.35 -0.49 10.65
N ARG A 152 14.58 -0.15 10.25
CA ARG A 152 15.01 -0.25 8.85
C ARG A 152 14.79 -1.67 8.33
N LEU A 153 14.19 -1.77 7.14
CA LEU A 153 14.12 -3.02 6.41
C LEU A 153 15.52 -3.49 6.03
N LEU A 154 15.78 -4.77 6.25
CA LEU A 154 16.97 -5.43 5.73
C LEU A 154 16.88 -5.54 4.20
N PRO A 155 18.02 -5.66 3.49
CA PRO A 155 18.03 -5.94 2.06
C PRO A 155 17.17 -7.16 1.74
N LEU A 156 16.37 -7.07 0.68
CA LEU A 156 15.55 -8.17 0.23
C LEU A 156 16.44 -9.37 -0.14
N PRO A 157 16.06 -10.59 0.25
CA PRO A 157 16.85 -11.77 -0.06
C PRO A 157 16.85 -12.06 -1.57
N ALA A 158 17.71 -12.98 -2.03
CA ALA A 158 17.70 -13.43 -3.42
C ALA A 158 16.38 -14.14 -3.76
N ILE A 159 15.95 -14.09 -5.02
CA ILE A 159 14.72 -14.75 -5.45
C ILE A 159 14.97 -16.26 -5.55
N LYS A 160 14.07 -17.06 -4.97
CA LYS A 160 14.01 -18.51 -5.12
C LYS A 160 12.69 -18.88 -5.79
N LEU A 161 12.76 -19.33 -7.04
CA LEU A 161 11.58 -19.69 -7.81
C LEU A 161 11.04 -21.04 -7.33
N LYS A 162 9.84 -21.02 -6.75
CA LYS A 162 9.00 -22.20 -6.48
C LYS A 162 7.82 -22.16 -7.46
N TYR A 163 7.96 -22.78 -8.64
CA TYR A 163 6.97 -22.60 -9.72
C TYR A 163 5.56 -23.10 -9.38
N LYS A 164 5.41 -24.19 -8.60
CA LYS A 164 4.10 -24.64 -8.09
C LYS A 164 3.40 -23.57 -7.23
N TYR A 165 4.17 -22.83 -6.45
CA TYR A 165 3.63 -21.74 -5.64
C TYR A 165 3.21 -20.54 -6.51
N LEU A 166 4.02 -20.22 -7.51
CA LEU A 166 3.71 -19.15 -8.47
C LEU A 166 2.47 -19.46 -9.31
N ASP A 167 2.29 -20.73 -9.70
CA ASP A 167 1.09 -21.20 -10.39
C ASP A 167 -0.18 -20.94 -9.56
N ALA A 168 -0.15 -21.34 -8.28
CA ALA A 168 -1.26 -21.07 -7.35
C ALA A 168 -1.57 -19.57 -7.20
N GLN A 169 -0.55 -18.71 -7.18
CA GLN A 169 -0.75 -17.25 -7.12
C GLN A 169 -1.29 -16.68 -8.44
N LEU A 170 -0.89 -17.25 -9.57
CA LEU A 170 -1.30 -16.82 -10.89
C LEU A 170 -2.82 -16.99 -11.08
N ILE A 171 -3.42 -18.06 -10.55
CA ILE A 171 -4.86 -18.36 -10.65
C ILE A 171 -5.73 -17.16 -10.24
N LYS A 172 -5.34 -16.40 -9.21
CA LYS A 172 -6.08 -15.20 -8.78
C LYS A 172 -6.19 -14.16 -9.90
N SER A 173 -5.16 -14.04 -10.73
CA SER A 173 -5.12 -13.10 -11.85
C SER A 173 -6.05 -13.53 -13.00
N LYS A 174 -6.45 -14.80 -13.07
CA LYS A 174 -7.44 -15.30 -14.04
C LYS A 174 -8.83 -14.73 -13.79
N ILE A 175 -9.15 -14.35 -12.55
CA ILE A 175 -10.43 -13.73 -12.15
C ILE A 175 -10.75 -12.51 -13.03
N LEU A 176 -9.73 -11.74 -13.42
CA LEU A 176 -9.91 -10.56 -14.27
C LEU A 176 -10.51 -10.92 -15.63
N ILE A 177 -10.09 -12.03 -16.23
CA ILE A 177 -10.57 -12.47 -17.55
C ILE A 177 -12.05 -12.83 -17.46
N ASN A 178 -12.44 -13.54 -16.41
CA ASN A 178 -13.78 -14.09 -16.27
C ASN A 178 -14.81 -13.06 -15.78
N ASN A 179 -14.37 -12.05 -15.02
CA ASN A 179 -15.26 -11.12 -14.31
C ASN A 179 -15.02 -9.65 -14.67
N PHE A 180 -14.35 -9.36 -15.79
CA PHE A 180 -13.91 -8.01 -16.14
C PHE A 180 -15.00 -6.93 -16.00
N ASP A 181 -16.23 -7.25 -16.38
CA ASP A 181 -17.32 -6.27 -16.36
C ASP A 181 -17.83 -5.91 -14.97
N TYR A 182 -17.71 -6.84 -14.03
CA TYR A 182 -18.20 -6.73 -12.65
C TYR A 182 -17.16 -6.16 -11.69
N LEU A 183 -15.89 -6.14 -12.10
CA LEU A 183 -14.80 -5.60 -11.28
C LEU A 183 -14.74 -4.08 -11.36
N THR A 184 -14.45 -3.46 -10.21
CA THR A 184 -14.09 -2.04 -10.11
C THR A 184 -12.70 -1.80 -10.71
N GLY A 185 -12.40 -0.54 -11.06
CA GLY A 185 -11.07 -0.19 -11.58
C GLY A 185 -9.93 -0.50 -10.60
N LYS A 186 -10.16 -0.32 -9.29
CA LYS A 186 -9.21 -0.69 -8.22
C LYS A 186 -8.94 -2.19 -8.20
N GLU A 187 -9.97 -3.02 -8.32
CA GLU A 187 -9.82 -4.48 -8.36
C GLU A 187 -9.10 -4.95 -9.62
N LYS A 188 -9.45 -4.38 -10.77
CA LYS A 188 -8.74 -4.63 -12.04
C LYS A 188 -7.27 -4.30 -11.91
N TYR A 189 -6.95 -3.11 -11.38
CA TYR A 189 -5.58 -2.68 -11.18
C TYR A 189 -4.84 -3.62 -10.23
N LYS A 190 -5.46 -4.04 -9.13
CA LYS A 190 -4.85 -5.02 -8.19
C LYS A 190 -4.49 -6.32 -8.90
N LEU A 191 -5.38 -6.89 -9.70
CA LEU A 191 -5.15 -8.14 -10.43
C LEU A 191 -4.06 -7.99 -11.50
N VAL A 192 -4.10 -6.91 -12.29
CA VAL A 192 -3.06 -6.57 -13.28
C VAL A 192 -1.70 -6.38 -12.60
N ARG A 193 -1.64 -5.61 -11.53
CA ARG A 193 -0.41 -5.35 -10.77
C ARG A 193 0.20 -6.63 -10.23
N ASN A 194 -0.62 -7.54 -9.70
CA ASN A 194 -0.16 -8.83 -9.20
C ASN A 194 0.41 -9.70 -10.34
N LEU A 195 -0.25 -9.74 -11.50
CA LEU A 195 0.24 -10.46 -12.68
C LEU A 195 1.61 -9.94 -13.13
N ILE A 196 1.76 -8.61 -13.22
CA ILE A 196 3.04 -7.98 -13.60
C ILE A 196 4.11 -8.22 -12.52
N ALA A 197 3.76 -8.22 -11.23
CA ALA A 197 4.70 -8.54 -10.16
C ALA A 197 5.23 -9.97 -10.27
N ILE A 198 4.37 -10.96 -10.57
CA ILE A 198 4.78 -12.35 -10.83
C ILE A 198 5.72 -12.41 -12.03
N TYR A 199 5.38 -11.72 -13.13
CA TYR A 199 6.24 -11.65 -14.31
C TYR A 199 7.63 -11.08 -13.99
N LEU A 200 7.71 -9.95 -13.29
CA LEU A 200 8.97 -9.32 -12.91
C LEU A 200 9.80 -10.25 -12.01
N PHE A 201 9.15 -10.94 -11.09
CA PHE A 201 9.78 -11.89 -10.17
C PHE A 201 10.42 -13.07 -10.90
N ILE A 202 9.72 -13.68 -11.86
CA ILE A 202 10.25 -14.77 -12.69
C ILE A 202 11.45 -14.29 -13.51
N LYS A 203 11.43 -13.05 -14.00
CA LYS A 203 12.54 -12.45 -14.74
C LYS A 203 13.66 -11.90 -13.85
N ASN A 204 13.62 -12.15 -12.53
CA ASN A 204 14.57 -11.63 -11.54
C ASN A 204 14.75 -10.10 -11.63
N LYS A 205 13.66 -9.37 -11.93
CA LYS A 205 13.64 -7.91 -12.00
C LYS A 205 13.13 -7.33 -10.68
N LYS A 206 13.62 -6.15 -10.33
CA LYS A 206 13.17 -5.40 -9.14
C LYS A 206 11.67 -5.09 -9.24
N ILE A 207 10.90 -5.45 -8.21
CA ILE A 207 9.48 -5.10 -8.10
C ILE A 207 9.38 -3.70 -7.47
N SER A 208 9.48 -2.67 -8.30
CA SER A 208 9.24 -1.27 -7.94
C SER A 208 7.99 -0.73 -8.63
N GLU A 209 7.46 0.39 -8.14
CA GLU A 209 6.32 1.08 -8.76
C GLU A 209 6.59 1.40 -10.24
N GLU A 210 7.75 1.98 -10.52
CA GLU A 210 8.20 2.28 -11.88
C GLU A 210 8.24 1.03 -12.77
N ASN A 211 8.81 -0.09 -12.29
CA ASN A 211 8.88 -1.32 -13.06
C ASN A 211 7.52 -1.97 -13.28
N LEU A 212 6.59 -1.82 -12.32
CA LEU A 212 5.20 -2.27 -12.47
C LEU A 212 4.48 -1.44 -13.53
N GLU A 213 4.55 -0.12 -13.47
CA GLU A 213 3.94 0.77 -14.45
C GLU A 213 4.49 0.55 -15.86
N ASN A 214 5.81 0.45 -15.99
CA ASN A 214 6.47 0.12 -17.26
C ASN A 214 6.05 -1.27 -17.76
N GLY A 215 5.90 -2.24 -16.85
CA GLY A 215 5.39 -3.57 -17.17
C GLY A 215 3.95 -3.53 -17.70
N ILE A 216 3.06 -2.76 -17.08
CA ILE A 216 1.68 -2.57 -17.53
C ILE A 216 1.66 -1.94 -18.92
N LYS A 217 2.39 -0.84 -19.10
CA LYS A 217 2.46 -0.12 -20.38
C LYS A 217 3.00 -0.98 -21.50
N LYS A 218 4.10 -1.70 -21.26
CA LYS A 218 4.75 -2.53 -22.27
C LYS A 218 3.93 -3.76 -22.66
N ASN A 219 3.35 -4.46 -21.68
CA ASN A 219 2.70 -5.75 -21.95
C ASN A 219 1.20 -5.61 -22.28
N LEU A 220 0.54 -4.56 -21.79
CA LEU A 220 -0.91 -4.38 -21.95
C LEU A 220 -1.29 -3.13 -22.76
N ASN A 221 -0.33 -2.28 -23.12
CA ASN A 221 -0.55 -1.05 -23.89
C ASN A 221 -1.59 -0.11 -23.27
N THR A 222 -1.54 0.03 -21.95
CA THR A 222 -2.37 0.95 -21.15
C THR A 222 -1.54 1.48 -19.99
N ASN A 223 -2.01 2.54 -19.33
CA ASN A 223 -1.36 3.05 -18.12
C ASN A 223 -2.10 2.54 -16.86
N ALA A 224 -1.45 2.60 -15.70
CA ALA A 224 -2.07 2.16 -14.44
C ALA A 224 -3.33 2.96 -14.07
N GLU A 225 -3.36 4.24 -14.45
CA GLU A 225 -4.40 5.19 -14.06
C GLU A 225 -5.71 4.94 -14.80
N ASP A 226 -5.65 4.61 -16.09
CA ASP A 226 -6.77 4.19 -16.93
C ASP A 226 -7.44 2.94 -16.34
N ILE A 227 -6.64 2.01 -15.80
CA ILE A 227 -7.16 0.81 -15.16
C ILE A 227 -7.88 1.18 -13.87
N LYS A 228 -7.25 1.98 -12.99
CA LYS A 228 -7.82 2.40 -11.70
C LYS A 228 -9.12 3.17 -11.86
N ASN A 229 -9.18 4.05 -12.86
CA ASN A 229 -10.34 4.89 -13.17
C ASN A 229 -11.35 4.19 -14.07
N ASN A 230 -11.15 2.89 -14.35
CA ASN A 230 -12.03 2.07 -15.18
C ASN A 230 -12.21 2.60 -16.62
N LEU A 231 -11.27 3.42 -17.08
CA LEU A 231 -11.24 4.06 -18.41
C LEU A 231 -10.85 3.08 -19.52
N ILE A 232 -10.47 1.84 -19.19
CA ILE A 232 -10.40 0.76 -20.20
C ILE A 232 -11.76 0.53 -20.87
N LYS A 233 -12.86 0.92 -20.22
CA LYS A 233 -14.21 0.94 -20.82
C LYS A 233 -14.49 2.22 -21.62
N GLU A 234 -13.74 3.30 -21.41
CA GLU A 234 -14.18 4.68 -21.75
C GLU A 234 -13.15 5.58 -22.46
N ASN A 235 -11.90 5.16 -22.68
CA ASN A 235 -10.91 6.02 -23.37
C ASN A 235 -11.16 6.14 -24.88
N SER A 236 -12.19 6.91 -25.23
CA SER A 236 -12.24 7.75 -26.42
C SER A 236 -11.35 8.96 -26.17
N GLY A 237 -10.19 8.98 -26.80
CA GLY A 237 -9.20 10.06 -26.63
C GLY A 237 -8.30 10.30 -27.83
N LYS A 238 -8.82 10.12 -29.06
CA LYS A 238 -8.48 10.88 -30.28
C LYS A 238 -9.34 10.39 -31.44
N ILE A 239 -10.33 11.22 -31.80
CA ILE A 239 -11.00 11.36 -33.11
C ILE A 239 -11.10 10.07 -33.93
N PHE A 240 -12.25 9.39 -33.92
CA PHE A 240 -12.92 8.89 -35.14
C PHE A 240 -14.35 8.46 -34.78
N ILE A 241 -15.31 9.24 -35.26
CA ILE A 241 -16.68 8.91 -35.70
C ILE A 241 -17.55 8.04 -34.77
N ASN A 242 -18.61 8.68 -34.27
CA ASN A 242 -19.87 8.14 -33.75
C ASN A 242 -20.19 6.72 -34.21
N SER A 243 -19.83 5.72 -33.41
CA SER A 243 -20.41 4.38 -33.49
C SER A 243 -20.28 3.66 -32.15
N SER A 244 -21.37 3.10 -31.67
CA SER A 244 -21.42 2.28 -30.44
C SER A 244 -20.47 1.07 -30.48
N SER A 245 -19.91 0.75 -31.65
CA SER A 245 -18.92 -0.31 -31.90
C SER A 245 -17.51 -0.01 -31.37
N GLY A 246 -17.10 1.26 -31.26
CA GLY A 246 -15.73 1.60 -30.84
C GLY A 246 -15.42 1.32 -29.36
N LYS A 247 -16.43 1.38 -28.48
CA LYS A 247 -16.27 1.10 -27.04
C LYS A 247 -16.08 -0.39 -26.74
N SER A 248 -16.66 -1.28 -27.55
CA SER A 248 -16.48 -2.73 -27.42
C SER A 248 -15.05 -3.15 -27.75
N GLN A 249 -14.46 -2.52 -28.77
CA GLN A 249 -13.18 -2.93 -29.34
C GLN A 249 -11.99 -2.68 -28.39
N ILE A 250 -11.94 -1.54 -27.68
CA ILE A 250 -10.84 -1.23 -26.74
C ILE A 250 -10.82 -2.22 -25.57
N LYS A 251 -12.00 -2.52 -25.02
CA LYS A 251 -12.16 -3.51 -23.95
C LYS A 251 -11.73 -4.89 -24.44
N GLU A 252 -12.23 -5.32 -25.60
CA GLU A 252 -11.88 -6.61 -26.20
C GLU A 252 -10.37 -6.72 -26.44
N ASP A 253 -9.74 -5.67 -26.95
CA ASP A 253 -8.30 -5.63 -27.17
C ASP A 253 -7.51 -5.73 -25.87
N PHE A 254 -7.91 -5.00 -24.83
CA PHE A 254 -7.27 -5.10 -23.52
C PHE A 254 -7.42 -6.51 -22.94
N VAL A 255 -8.63 -7.07 -22.91
CA VAL A 255 -8.90 -8.40 -22.36
C VAL A 255 -8.15 -9.47 -23.16
N LYS A 256 -8.10 -9.34 -24.49
CA LYS A 256 -7.33 -10.24 -25.37
C LYS A 256 -5.83 -10.17 -25.08
N LYS A 257 -5.25 -8.97 -24.96
CA LYS A 257 -3.84 -8.79 -24.59
C LYS A 257 -3.54 -9.35 -23.21
N TYR A 258 -4.40 -9.08 -22.24
CA TYR A 258 -4.28 -9.62 -20.88
C TYR A 258 -4.33 -11.15 -20.89
N LYS A 259 -5.29 -11.75 -21.60
CA LYS A 259 -5.44 -13.20 -21.72
C LYS A 259 -4.21 -13.84 -22.37
N ASN A 260 -3.69 -13.25 -23.46
CA ASN A 260 -2.48 -13.73 -24.12
C ASN A 260 -1.26 -13.62 -23.19
N PHE A 261 -1.11 -12.50 -22.49
CA PHE A 261 0.00 -12.30 -21.55
C PHE A 261 -0.07 -13.28 -20.37
N TYR A 262 -1.27 -13.47 -19.80
CA TYR A 262 -1.53 -14.46 -18.76
C TYR A 262 -1.14 -15.87 -19.24
N HIS A 263 -1.60 -16.28 -20.43
CA HIS A 263 -1.35 -17.62 -20.96
C HIS A 263 0.13 -17.88 -21.22
N ASN A 264 0.85 -16.91 -21.80
CA ASN A 264 2.30 -17.02 -22.00
C ASN A 264 3.04 -17.19 -20.67
N LEU A 265 2.61 -16.48 -19.62
CA LEU A 265 3.22 -16.58 -18.31
C LEU A 265 2.89 -17.91 -17.62
N GLU A 266 1.65 -18.39 -17.76
CA GLU A 266 1.18 -19.69 -17.28
C GLU A 266 1.98 -20.83 -17.92
N GLU A 267 2.15 -20.81 -19.24
CA GLU A 267 2.99 -21.78 -19.94
C GLU A 267 4.45 -21.76 -19.45
N GLU A 268 5.03 -20.57 -19.25
CA GLU A 268 6.40 -20.44 -18.74
C GLU A 268 6.51 -21.06 -17.34
N ILE A 269 5.51 -20.84 -16.47
CA ILE A 269 5.48 -21.39 -15.12
C ILE A 269 5.34 -22.92 -15.16
N ILE A 270 4.40 -23.45 -15.94
CA ILE A 270 4.16 -24.90 -16.05
C ILE A 270 5.39 -25.62 -16.63
N LYS A 271 5.96 -25.10 -17.73
CA LYS A 271 7.16 -25.68 -18.36
C LYS A 271 8.33 -25.76 -17.39
N ASN A 272 8.52 -24.74 -16.54
CA ASN A 272 9.61 -24.73 -15.57
C ASN A 272 9.29 -25.53 -14.30
N ALA A 273 8.03 -25.62 -13.88
CA ALA A 273 7.60 -26.49 -12.79
C ALA A 273 7.93 -27.96 -13.10
N ALA A 274 7.58 -28.42 -14.30
CA ALA A 274 7.87 -29.78 -14.75
C ALA A 274 9.37 -30.09 -14.85
N LYS A 275 10.21 -29.09 -15.14
CA LYS A 275 11.68 -29.24 -15.12
C LYS A 275 12.21 -29.36 -13.69
N GLN A 276 11.70 -28.54 -12.78
CA GLN A 276 12.13 -28.53 -11.37
C GLN A 276 11.84 -29.87 -10.67
N GLU A 277 10.75 -30.54 -11.03
CA GLU A 277 10.41 -31.88 -10.52
C GLU A 277 11.35 -32.99 -11.02
N LYS A 278 11.96 -32.84 -12.19
CA LYS A 278 12.91 -33.84 -12.72
C LYS A 278 14.30 -33.74 -12.10
N THR A 279 14.59 -32.62 -11.44
CA THR A 279 15.90 -32.33 -10.82
C THR A 279 15.95 -32.56 -9.31
N ASN A 280 14.80 -32.79 -8.67
CA ASN A 280 14.70 -33.12 -7.24
C ASN A 280 14.35 -34.59 -7.07
#